data_AF-A0A2G9TMH4-F1
#
_entry.id   AF-A0A2G9TMH4-F1
#
_cell.length_a   1.000
_cell.length_b   1.000
_cell.length_c   1.000
_cell.angle_alpha   90.00
_cell.angle_beta   90.00
_cell.angle_gamma   90.00
#
_symmetry.space_group_name_H-M   'P 1'
#
loop_
_entity.id
_entity.type
_entity.pdbx_description
1 polymer ?
#
loop_
_entity_poly.entity_id
_entity_poly.type
_entity_poly.pdbx_seq_one_letter_code
_entity_poly.pdbx_strand_id
1 'polypeptide(L)'
;MQPAMVSFDLDYQQTLGSPFVSFIDLSMINKLYGCKKWCNDASSVQCAMGGFPNPRNCSKCVCPGGYGGDQCTERSPPGTEIEIILLGFSNNFGVNGCVFDGVEIKTNKDQRLTGY
;
A
#
# COMPACT_ATOMS: atom_id res chain seq x y z
N MET A 1 24.11 6.31 -5.58
CA MET A 1 22.86 5.77 -4.99
C MET A 1 22.83 4.28 -5.23
N GLN A 2 22.39 3.49 -4.26
CA GLN A 2 22.15 2.06 -4.43
C GLN A 2 20.66 1.88 -4.79
N PRO A 3 20.30 1.12 -5.84
CA PRO A 3 18.91 0.98 -6.26
C PRO A 3 18.09 0.25 -5.18
N ALA A 4 16.88 0.73 -4.91
CA ALA A 4 15.98 0.13 -3.91
C ALA A 4 15.36 -1.20 -4.39
N MET A 5 15.30 -1.41 -5.71
CA MET A 5 14.85 -2.63 -6.36
C MET A 5 15.72 -2.91 -7.59
N VAL A 6 16.02 -4.19 -7.82
CA VAL A 6 16.83 -4.66 -8.95
C VAL A 6 15.98 -5.66 -9.73
N SER A 7 15.90 -5.50 -11.05
CA SER A 7 15.21 -6.46 -11.89
C SER A 7 15.97 -7.78 -11.88
N PHE A 8 15.25 -8.89 -12.02
CA PHE A 8 15.89 -10.20 -12.15
C PHE A 8 16.79 -10.26 -13.40
N ASP A 9 16.34 -9.63 -14.48
CA ASP A 9 17.10 -9.44 -15.71
C ASP A 9 17.58 -7.99 -15.81
N LEU A 10 18.90 -7.79 -15.81
CA LEU A 10 19.55 -6.47 -15.76
C LEU A 10 19.27 -5.62 -17.01
N ASP A 11 18.92 -6.22 -18.15
CA ASP A 11 18.60 -5.48 -19.37
C ASP A 11 17.30 -4.66 -19.21
N TYR A 12 16.43 -5.08 -18.28
CA TYR A 12 15.18 -4.40 -17.92
C TYR A 12 15.33 -3.43 -16.75
N GLN A 13 16.54 -3.19 -16.24
CA GLN A 13 16.75 -2.32 -15.07
C GLN A 13 16.24 -0.88 -15.33
N GLN A 14 16.36 -0.39 -16.57
CA GLN A 14 15.87 0.93 -17.00
C GLN A 14 14.36 0.94 -17.32
N THR A 15 13.70 -0.21 -17.39
CA THR A 15 12.25 -0.31 -17.65
C THR A 15 11.43 -0.39 -16.37
N LEU A 16 12.06 -0.40 -15.19
CA LEU A 16 11.39 -0.44 -13.88
C LEU A 16 10.55 0.81 -13.59
N GLY A 17 10.59 1.81 -14.47
CA GLY A 17 9.71 2.97 -14.40
C GLY A 17 10.15 3.99 -13.36
N SER A 18 9.27 4.29 -12.41
CA SER A 18 9.51 5.29 -11.35
C SER A 18 10.64 4.84 -10.40
N PRO A 19 11.49 5.76 -9.90
CA PRO A 19 12.50 5.45 -8.89
C PRO A 19 11.90 5.13 -7.50
N PHE A 20 10.60 5.36 -7.33
CA PHE A 20 9.84 5.06 -6.12
C PHE A 20 8.70 4.10 -6.44
N VAL A 21 8.33 3.28 -5.47
CA VAL A 21 7.21 2.34 -5.61
C VAL A 21 5.96 3.20 -5.71
N SER A 22 5.12 2.97 -6.70
CA SER A 22 3.86 3.69 -6.82
C SER A 22 2.75 2.94 -6.10
N PHE A 23 1.62 3.62 -5.90
CA PHE A 23 0.40 2.94 -5.43
C PHE A 23 0.01 1.77 -6.34
N ILE A 24 0.27 1.89 -7.65
CA ILE A 24 -0.03 0.84 -8.63
C ILE A 24 0.82 -0.40 -8.33
N ASP A 25 2.10 -0.24 -8.03
CA ASP A 25 3.00 -1.34 -7.68
C ASP A 25 2.52 -2.05 -6.40
N LEU A 26 2.17 -1.29 -5.36
CA LEU A 26 1.56 -1.81 -4.13
C LEU A 26 0.29 -2.61 -4.43
N SER A 27 -0.58 -2.05 -5.27
CA SER A 27 -1.85 -2.62 -5.69
C SER A 27 -1.67 -3.91 -6.51
N MET A 28 -0.65 -3.95 -7.39
CA MET A 28 -0.30 -5.12 -8.20
C MET A 28 0.28 -6.24 -7.34
N ILE A 29 1.19 -5.93 -6.41
CA ILE A 29 1.76 -6.92 -5.49
C ILE A 29 0.68 -7.52 -4.59
N ASN A 30 -0.21 -6.70 -4.04
CA ASN A 30 -1.35 -7.20 -3.26
C ASN A 30 -2.32 -8.07 -4.08
N LYS A 31 -2.42 -7.84 -5.39
CA LYS A 31 -3.16 -8.73 -6.30
C LYS A 31 -2.41 -10.05 -6.51
N LEU A 32 -1.10 -9.99 -6.78
CA LEU A 32 -0.25 -11.14 -7.04
C LEU A 32 -0.23 -12.13 -5.86
N TYR A 33 -0.07 -11.62 -4.64
CA TYR A 33 -0.09 -12.43 -3.42
C TYR A 33 -1.51 -12.76 -2.93
N GLY A 34 -2.56 -12.36 -3.66
CA GLY A 34 -3.94 -12.73 -3.35
C GLY A 34 -4.58 -11.98 -2.18
N CYS A 35 -3.94 -10.94 -1.67
CA CYS A 35 -4.39 -10.17 -0.51
C CYS A 35 -5.74 -9.49 -0.75
N LYS A 36 -6.00 -9.10 -2.01
CA LYS A 36 -7.28 -8.51 -2.41
C LYS A 36 -8.46 -9.49 -2.38
N LYS A 37 -8.20 -10.80 -2.35
CA LYS A 37 -9.24 -11.84 -2.35
C LYS A 37 -9.85 -12.08 -0.97
N TRP A 38 -9.26 -11.52 0.08
CA TRP A 38 -9.77 -11.65 1.44
C TRP A 38 -11.14 -11.03 1.62
N CYS A 39 -11.38 -9.94 0.92
CA CYS A 39 -12.65 -9.25 0.92
C CYS A 39 -13.53 -9.77 -0.21
N ASN A 40 -14.80 -10.07 0.12
CA ASN A 40 -15.78 -10.51 -0.87
C ASN A 40 -16.31 -9.29 -1.64
N ASP A 41 -16.16 -9.29 -2.96
CA ASP A 41 -16.53 -8.18 -3.83
C ASP A 41 -18.01 -7.75 -3.70
N ALA A 42 -18.91 -8.68 -3.37
CA ALA A 42 -20.35 -8.41 -3.26
C ALA A 42 -20.73 -7.67 -1.97
N SER A 43 -19.95 -7.82 -0.89
CA SER A 43 -20.26 -7.24 0.43
C SER A 43 -19.28 -6.17 0.88
N SER A 44 -18.18 -5.98 0.14
CA SER A 44 -17.12 -5.05 0.52
C SER A 44 -17.40 -3.64 0.00
N VAL A 45 -16.77 -2.65 0.63
CA VAL A 45 -16.85 -1.26 0.22
C VAL A 45 -16.37 -1.08 -1.21
N GLN A 46 -17.05 -0.20 -1.96
CA GLN A 46 -16.63 0.18 -3.31
C GLN A 46 -15.60 1.31 -3.21
N CYS A 47 -14.37 1.03 -3.66
CA CYS A 47 -13.28 2.00 -3.59
C CYS A 47 -13.23 2.87 -4.84
N ALA A 48 -13.17 4.19 -4.65
CA ALA A 48 -12.97 5.15 -5.72
C ALA A 48 -11.47 5.32 -6.06
N MET A 49 -11.22 6.06 -7.14
CA MET A 49 -9.87 6.49 -7.55
C MET A 49 -8.84 5.35 -7.75
N GLY A 50 -9.31 4.11 -7.93
CA GLY A 50 -8.44 2.95 -8.11
C GLY A 50 -7.95 2.32 -6.80
N GLY A 51 -8.51 2.70 -5.65
CA GLY A 51 -8.29 2.02 -4.37
C GLY A 51 -8.77 0.56 -4.36
N PHE A 52 -8.45 -0.17 -3.30
CA PHE A 52 -8.92 -1.55 -3.12
C PHE A 52 -9.35 -1.81 -1.66
N PRO A 53 -10.27 -2.76 -1.41
CA PRO A 53 -10.71 -3.07 -0.06
C PRO A 53 -9.54 -3.48 0.85
N ASN A 54 -9.52 -2.94 2.06
CA ASN A 54 -8.50 -3.24 3.04
C ASN A 54 -8.69 -4.69 3.54
N PRO A 55 -7.68 -5.58 3.39
CA PRO A 55 -7.79 -6.97 3.81
C PRO A 55 -8.12 -7.13 5.31
N ARG A 56 -7.68 -6.22 6.18
CA ARG A 56 -8.04 -6.24 7.61
C ARG A 56 -9.46 -5.75 7.90
N ASN A 57 -10.03 -4.92 7.03
CA ASN A 57 -11.35 -4.35 7.22
C ASN A 57 -12.00 -4.05 5.86
N CYS A 58 -12.81 -4.99 5.38
CA CYS A 58 -13.46 -4.92 4.07
C CYS A 58 -14.51 -3.81 3.93
N SER A 59 -14.79 -3.06 4.99
CA SER A 59 -15.62 -1.84 4.94
C SER A 59 -14.82 -0.57 4.72
N LYS A 60 -13.49 -0.66 4.62
CA LYS A 60 -12.58 0.47 4.36
C LYS A 60 -11.68 0.19 3.16
N CYS A 61 -11.27 1.24 2.46
CA CYS A 61 -10.35 1.13 1.33
C CYS A 61 -8.90 1.47 1.72
N VAL A 62 -7.95 0.82 1.05
CA VAL A 62 -6.57 1.29 0.92
C VAL A 62 -6.53 2.23 -0.28
N CYS A 63 -6.17 3.49 -0.04
CA CYS A 63 -6.33 4.57 -1.00
C CYS A 63 -5.03 4.98 -1.72
N PRO A 64 -5.13 5.42 -2.98
CA PRO A 64 -4.03 6.10 -3.64
C PRO A 64 -3.66 7.39 -2.91
N GLY A 65 -2.41 7.82 -3.11
CA GLY A 65 -1.84 8.99 -2.47
C GLY A 65 -2.65 10.25 -2.73
N GLY A 66 -2.91 11.01 -1.67
CA GLY A 66 -3.72 12.23 -1.71
C GLY A 66 -5.23 12.00 -1.57
N TYR A 67 -5.69 10.75 -1.45
CA TYR A 67 -7.09 10.40 -1.19
C TYR A 67 -7.24 9.66 0.14
N GLY A 68 -8.39 9.82 0.80
CA GLY A 68 -8.74 9.19 2.06
C GLY A 68 -10.24 8.93 2.20
N GLY A 69 -10.65 8.60 3.43
CA GLY A 69 -12.02 8.16 3.73
C GLY A 69 -12.25 6.69 3.41
N ASP A 70 -13.40 6.16 3.83
CA ASP A 70 -13.71 4.72 3.68
C ASP A 70 -13.81 4.29 2.21
N GLN A 71 -14.07 5.22 1.28
CA GLN A 71 -14.23 4.99 -0.17
C GLN A 71 -13.15 5.68 -1.03
N CYS A 72 -12.11 6.28 -0.46
CA CYS A 72 -11.09 7.05 -1.21
C CYS A 72 -11.63 8.27 -1.98
N THR A 73 -12.69 8.91 -1.48
CA THR A 73 -13.32 10.09 -2.09
C THR A 73 -12.94 11.39 -1.40
N GLU A 74 -12.29 11.32 -0.25
CA GLU A 74 -11.91 12.49 0.55
C GLU A 74 -10.51 12.95 0.21
N ARG A 75 -10.25 14.25 0.38
CA ARG A 75 -8.92 14.85 0.28
C ARG A 75 -8.69 15.73 1.49
N SER A 76 -7.44 15.81 1.93
CA SER A 76 -7.04 16.74 2.99
C SER A 76 -7.41 18.18 2.58
N PRO A 77 -8.01 18.98 3.49
CA PRO A 77 -8.26 20.40 3.23
C PRO A 77 -6.96 21.15 2.89
N PRO A 78 -7.01 22.16 2.01
CA PRO A 78 -5.82 22.94 1.65
C PRO A 78 -5.11 23.53 2.87
N GLY A 79 -3.78 23.41 2.91
CA GLY A 79 -2.96 23.98 3.98
C GLY A 79 -3.00 23.24 5.31
N THR A 80 -3.44 21.98 5.32
CA THR A 80 -3.44 21.13 6.53
C THR A 80 -2.37 20.04 6.44
N GLU A 81 -1.79 19.69 7.59
CA GLU A 81 -0.81 18.62 7.75
C GLU A 81 -1.36 17.56 8.72
N ILE A 82 -1.12 16.29 8.42
CA ILE A 82 -1.56 15.17 9.26
C ILE A 82 -0.36 14.72 10.10
N GLU A 83 -0.48 14.84 11.42
CA GLU A 83 0.49 14.30 12.36
C GLU A 83 -0.01 12.96 12.92
N ILE A 84 0.81 11.91 12.81
CA ILE A 84 0.48 10.57 13.35
C ILE A 84 1.32 10.30 14.59
N ILE A 85 0.64 10.09 15.72
CA ILE A 85 1.26 9.63 16.97
C ILE A 85 1.00 8.14 17.12
N LEU A 86 2.06 7.34 17.05
CA LEU A 86 1.98 5.89 17.25
C LEU A 86 1.83 5.61 18.74
N LEU A 87 0.64 5.17 19.15
CA LEU A 87 0.32 4.89 20.56
C LEU A 87 0.91 3.57 21.06
N GLY A 88 1.19 2.63 20.16
CA GLY A 88 1.77 1.34 20.50
C GLY A 88 1.91 0.44 19.27
N PHE A 89 2.73 -0.60 19.40
CA PHE A 89 2.94 -1.61 18.37
C PHE A 89 2.61 -2.99 18.92
N SER A 90 1.94 -3.79 18.11
CA SER A 90 1.71 -5.20 18.39
C SER A 90 2.87 -6.02 17.82
N ASN A 91 3.45 -6.92 18.63
CA ASN A 91 4.58 -7.76 18.20
C ASN A 91 4.10 -8.93 17.33
N ASN A 92 5.03 -9.54 16.55
CA ASN A 92 4.82 -10.78 15.77
C ASN A 92 3.97 -10.73 14.47
N PHE A 93 3.91 -9.59 13.76
CA PHE A 93 3.20 -9.49 12.47
C PHE A 93 4.10 -9.62 11.22
N GLY A 94 5.41 -9.77 11.41
CA GLY A 94 6.39 -9.90 10.32
C GLY A 94 6.36 -11.30 9.71
N VAL A 95 5.37 -11.58 8.88
CA VAL A 95 5.24 -12.82 8.11
C VAL A 95 5.23 -12.51 6.62
N ASN A 96 5.78 -13.40 5.81
CA ASN A 96 5.84 -13.21 4.36
C ASN A 96 4.43 -13.27 3.74
N GLY A 97 4.16 -12.36 2.80
CA GLY A 97 2.87 -12.26 2.13
C GLY A 97 1.81 -11.56 2.97
N CYS A 98 0.55 -11.91 2.74
CA CYS A 98 -0.60 -11.28 3.37
C CYS A 98 -1.40 -12.24 4.23
N VAL A 99 -0.79 -12.64 5.35
CA VAL A 99 -1.41 -13.53 6.34
C VAL A 99 -2.28 -12.77 7.33
N PHE A 100 -2.03 -11.46 7.53
CA PHE A 100 -2.75 -10.63 8.50
C PHE A 100 -3.19 -9.27 7.94
N ASP A 101 -2.60 -8.81 6.83
CA ASP A 101 -2.90 -7.55 6.17
C ASP A 101 -2.42 -7.60 4.72
N GLY A 102 -2.62 -6.52 3.96
CA GLY A 102 -1.93 -6.31 2.70
C GLY A 102 -0.40 -6.32 2.84
N VAL A 103 0.27 -6.58 1.72
CA VAL A 103 1.73 -6.50 1.63
C VAL A 103 2.15 -5.03 1.76
N GLU A 104 3.12 -4.76 2.64
CA GLU A 104 3.83 -3.50 2.74
C GLU A 104 5.21 -3.63 2.08
N ILE A 105 5.60 -2.64 1.28
CA ILE A 105 6.87 -2.63 0.56
C ILE A 105 7.78 -1.60 1.23
N LYS A 106 8.92 -2.04 1.76
CA LYS A 106 9.87 -1.16 2.46
C LYS A 106 11.13 -0.92 1.64
N THR A 107 11.10 0.12 0.80
CA THR A 107 12.24 0.54 -0.03
C THR A 107 13.13 1.60 0.64
N ASN A 108 12.66 2.25 1.70
CA ASN A 108 13.41 3.28 2.42
C ASN A 108 14.57 2.70 3.23
N LYS A 109 15.71 3.41 3.27
CA LYS A 109 16.83 3.02 4.15
C LYS A 109 16.42 3.04 5.62
N ASP A 110 15.63 4.04 6.03
CA ASP A 110 14.98 4.06 7.34
C ASP A 110 13.64 3.31 7.25
N GLN A 111 13.61 2.10 7.83
CA GLN A 111 12.47 1.21 7.80
C GLN A 111 11.28 1.69 8.68
N ARG A 112 11.49 2.73 9.50
CA ARG A 112 10.42 3.38 10.28
C ARG A 112 9.51 4.24 9.40
N LEU A 113 9.99 4.67 8.24
CA LEU A 113 9.19 5.44 7.30
C LEU A 113 8.17 4.52 6.60
N THR A 114 6.95 5.02 6.46
CA THR A 114 5.86 4.39 5.72
C THR A 114 5.67 5.12 4.41
N GLY A 115 5.33 4.38 3.37
CA GLY A 115 5.17 4.93 2.03
C GLY A 115 5.58 3.90 0.99
N TYR A 116 5.01 4.04 -0.20
CA TYR A 116 5.50 3.42 -1.42
C TYR A 116 6.40 4.46 -2.13
#